data_AF-A0A3D3USH1-F1
#
_entry.id   AF-A0A3D3USH1-F1
#
_cell.length_a   1.000
_cell.length_b   1.000
_cell.length_c   1.000
_cell.angle_alpha   90.00
_cell.angle_beta   90.00
_cell.angle_gamma   90.00
#
_symmetry.space_group_name_H-M   'P 1'
#
loop_
_entity.id
_entity.type
_entity.pdbx_description
1 polymer ?
#
loop_
_entity_poly.entity_id
_entity_poly.type
_entity_poly.pdbx_seq_one_letter_code
_entity_poly.pdbx_strand_id
1 'polypeptide(L)'
;MGLLKNVRLLRCYAPRNDENCRKEFKMNKLSFLLLPISSMILIAGCAGRQVHLPIKIGLLADSQITSPNSTPGCVYRNKDTDKDLEVAIRPPALEHLTAEVLKISLDKLSEEDDQGGKVDVILYLGDGANSGGQNEIEQLFEVLTEHREKTGIPMFMVIGNHDYLGAGNTPNEAERLLLLNRLTVDEPPPVRYNRPLSKYQVLQKISEFNGDQNYLSPATMFEYTDNRDSLDESLDHKTGLYLAGHLVYSVNGENDVEIFLADTSDYQNIPHKPEAMELAVYGWVGSISSKDKSDEKRLAQIDCYFENNWALSSPDFRFIASHYHPDNLDRKRFVNDIPEDIIFELENFVHGVYETVKSLFGQRFSNQYLNRWLSKSGNNYWLSGHTHRQVMTKPHQGKVHVGGILELLTDASFRSVNIGSTTDYRAHVVIVEEYVKGKNIRIDKHVGFREIPVFDFNERILKDISAGISEFGENKRCSEDFQNSDPNFHELKDMNNEQFGISIIGLNKQYQKNYWLKKHTEASVTYLSEFIDWFGGKHPEYDRADVVTCLAFIAGANEKGEKPREI
;
A
#
# COMPACT_ATOMS: atom_id res chain seq x y z
N MET A 1 -25.32 -52.22 21.11
CA MET A 1 -26.58 -51.92 20.39
C MET A 1 -26.17 -51.45 19.00
N GLY A 2 -26.11 -52.26 17.93
CA GLY A 2 -27.23 -53.01 17.32
C GLY A 2 -28.20 -51.97 16.73
N LEU A 3 -28.35 -51.76 15.42
CA LEU A 3 -28.50 -52.70 14.31
C LEU A 3 -28.21 -52.01 12.95
N LEU A 4 -27.46 -52.72 12.08
CA LEU A 4 -27.76 -53.09 10.67
C LEU A 4 -28.08 -52.00 9.62
N LYS A 5 -27.82 -52.17 8.32
CA LYS A 5 -26.88 -52.92 7.46
C LYS A 5 -27.36 -52.61 6.02
N ASN A 6 -26.41 -52.36 5.12
CA ASN A 6 -26.33 -52.78 3.71
C ASN A 6 -27.59 -53.19 2.92
N VAL A 7 -27.75 -52.61 1.72
CA VAL A 7 -28.03 -53.30 0.43
C VAL A 7 -27.47 -52.39 -0.71
N ARG A 8 -26.27 -52.56 -1.27
CA ARG A 8 -25.78 -53.46 -2.35
C ARG A 8 -26.68 -53.70 -3.60
N LEU A 9 -26.27 -53.04 -4.69
CA LEU A 9 -25.78 -53.61 -5.97
C LEU A 9 -26.71 -54.39 -6.94
N LEU A 10 -26.43 -54.17 -8.24
CA LEU A 10 -26.75 -54.93 -9.48
C LEU A 10 -28.03 -54.47 -10.21
N ARG A 11 -28.10 -54.38 -11.55
CA ARG A 11 -27.32 -54.99 -12.63
C ARG A 11 -27.64 -54.32 -13.99
N CYS A 12 -26.68 -54.36 -14.91
CA CYS A 12 -26.84 -54.11 -16.34
C CYS A 12 -27.92 -54.99 -16.99
N TYR A 13 -28.63 -54.46 -17.99
CA TYR A 13 -29.26 -55.22 -19.08
C TYR A 13 -29.36 -54.35 -20.35
N ALA A 14 -28.60 -54.72 -21.38
CA ALA A 14 -29.04 -54.65 -22.79
C ALA A 14 -29.59 -56.06 -23.13
N PRO A 15 -30.45 -56.30 -24.15
CA PRO A 15 -30.26 -55.84 -25.54
C PRO A 15 -31.52 -55.68 -26.44
N ARG A 16 -31.25 -55.33 -27.71
CA ARG A 16 -31.96 -55.62 -28.99
C ARG A 16 -32.79 -54.52 -29.67
N ASN A 17 -32.22 -54.07 -30.80
CA ASN A 17 -32.78 -53.97 -32.16
C ASN A 17 -34.30 -53.89 -32.31
N ASP A 18 -34.76 -52.84 -32.97
CA ASP A 18 -35.66 -53.00 -34.11
C ASP A 18 -35.40 -51.95 -35.19
N GLU A 19 -35.51 -52.42 -36.42
CA GLU A 19 -35.24 -51.74 -37.68
C GLU A 19 -36.36 -50.77 -38.09
N ASN A 20 -36.07 -49.98 -39.13
CA ASN A 20 -36.98 -49.20 -39.99
C ASN A 20 -37.32 -47.76 -39.56
N CYS A 21 -36.52 -46.81 -40.06
CA CYS A 21 -37.04 -45.89 -41.08
C CYS A 21 -35.88 -45.16 -41.81
N ARG A 22 -35.45 -45.67 -42.97
CA ARG A 22 -34.63 -44.91 -43.92
C ARG A 22 -35.52 -43.89 -44.64
N LYS A 23 -35.30 -42.60 -44.40
CA LYS A 23 -35.60 -41.55 -45.39
C LYS A 23 -34.28 -41.02 -45.91
N GLU A 24 -34.06 -41.18 -47.21
CA GLU A 24 -32.95 -40.59 -47.94
C GLU A 24 -33.02 -39.06 -47.84
N PHE A 25 -32.03 -38.46 -47.18
CA PHE A 25 -31.71 -37.04 -47.36
C PHE A 25 -30.60 -36.94 -48.41
N LYS A 26 -30.93 -36.45 -49.60
CA LYS A 26 -29.94 -35.99 -50.59
C LYS A 26 -29.26 -34.74 -50.02
N MET A 27 -28.09 -34.91 -49.41
CA MET A 27 -27.20 -33.80 -49.06
C MET A 27 -26.48 -33.28 -50.30
N ASN A 28 -26.56 -31.97 -50.53
CA ASN A 28 -25.81 -31.27 -51.57
C ASN A 28 -24.30 -31.42 -51.33
N LYS A 29 -23.56 -31.76 -52.39
CA LYS A 29 -22.08 -31.92 -52.40
C LYS A 29 -21.30 -30.67 -51.98
N LEU A 30 -21.95 -29.52 -51.81
CA LEU A 30 -21.32 -28.28 -51.35
C LEU A 30 -21.12 -28.23 -49.81
N SER A 31 -21.91 -28.99 -49.04
CA SER A 31 -21.86 -28.96 -47.57
C SER A 31 -20.65 -29.72 -46.98
N PHE A 32 -20.05 -30.64 -47.75
CA PHE A 32 -18.91 -31.44 -47.29
C PHE A 32 -17.55 -30.74 -47.46
N LEU A 33 -17.45 -29.67 -48.26
CA LEU A 33 -16.21 -28.90 -48.41
C LEU A 33 -16.08 -27.75 -47.40
N LEU A 34 -17.20 -27.22 -46.89
CA LEU A 34 -17.22 -26.09 -45.95
C LEU A 34 -16.95 -26.51 -44.50
N LEU A 35 -17.27 -27.76 -44.13
CA LEU A 35 -17.06 -28.30 -42.78
C LEU A 35 -15.58 -28.49 -42.38
N PRO A 36 -14.68 -29.03 -43.22
CA PRO A 36 -13.26 -29.12 -42.86
C PRO A 36 -12.55 -27.76 -42.90
N ILE A 37 -12.97 -26.82 -43.75
CA ILE A 37 -12.38 -25.46 -43.80
C ILE A 37 -12.81 -24.63 -42.58
N SER A 38 -14.08 -24.70 -42.17
CA SER A 38 -14.55 -24.05 -40.93
C SER A 38 -13.93 -24.70 -39.68
N SER A 39 -13.69 -26.01 -39.69
CA SER A 39 -12.96 -26.70 -38.62
C SER A 39 -11.48 -26.32 -38.57
N MET A 40 -10.80 -26.16 -39.72
CA MET A 40 -9.41 -25.69 -39.76
C MET A 40 -9.26 -24.20 -39.42
N ILE A 41 -10.24 -23.35 -39.74
CA ILE A 41 -10.26 -21.94 -39.31
C ILE A 41 -10.55 -21.83 -37.80
N LEU A 42 -11.36 -22.73 -37.23
CA LEU A 42 -11.59 -22.81 -35.78
C LEU A 42 -10.41 -23.41 -35.00
N ILE A 43 -9.63 -24.31 -35.61
CA ILE A 43 -8.44 -24.91 -34.97
C ILE A 43 -7.18 -24.05 -35.17
N ALA A 44 -7.08 -23.28 -36.26
CA ALA A 44 -6.02 -22.29 -36.47
C ALA A 44 -6.25 -20.97 -35.72
N GLY A 45 -7.45 -20.76 -35.14
CA GLY A 45 -7.86 -19.50 -34.51
C GLY A 45 -7.90 -19.49 -32.98
N CYS A 46 -7.35 -20.49 -32.28
CA CYS A 46 -7.43 -20.57 -30.80
C CYS A 46 -6.12 -21.03 -30.13
N ALA A 47 -4.96 -20.78 -30.74
CA ALA A 47 -3.73 -20.64 -29.96
C ALA A 47 -3.66 -19.17 -29.52
N GLY A 48 -4.43 -18.81 -28.49
CA GLY A 48 -4.31 -17.47 -27.90
C GLY A 48 -2.86 -17.23 -27.51
N ARG A 49 -2.30 -16.06 -27.88
CA ARG A 49 -0.97 -15.62 -27.42
C ARG A 49 -0.92 -15.87 -25.92
N GLN A 50 0.01 -16.70 -25.46
CA GLN A 50 0.21 -16.88 -24.03
C GLN A 50 0.85 -15.59 -23.53
N VAL A 51 0.02 -14.74 -22.94
CA VAL A 51 0.45 -13.43 -22.43
C VAL A 51 1.14 -13.66 -21.08
N HIS A 52 2.37 -13.18 -20.96
CA HIS A 52 3.19 -13.27 -19.75
C HIS A 52 3.45 -11.85 -19.26
N LEU A 53 3.43 -11.63 -17.94
CA LEU A 53 3.79 -10.32 -17.39
C LEU A 53 5.31 -10.11 -17.57
N PRO A 54 5.76 -9.11 -18.35
CA PRO A 54 7.18 -8.99 -18.71
C PRO A 54 8.00 -8.21 -17.68
N ILE A 55 7.41 -7.80 -16.56
CA ILE A 55 8.06 -6.98 -15.53
C ILE A 55 7.87 -7.54 -14.12
N LYS A 56 8.84 -7.28 -13.25
CA LYS A 56 8.76 -7.42 -11.80
C LYS A 56 8.68 -6.05 -11.15
N ILE A 57 7.58 -5.83 -10.42
CA ILE A 57 7.29 -4.56 -9.76
C ILE A 57 7.52 -4.73 -8.26
N GLY A 58 8.50 -4.02 -7.71
CA GLY A 58 8.69 -3.88 -6.27
C GLY A 58 7.74 -2.82 -5.71
N LEU A 59 7.10 -3.11 -4.58
CA LEU A 59 6.16 -2.21 -3.92
C LEU A 59 6.57 -1.98 -2.46
N LEU A 60 6.50 -0.73 -2.03
CA LEU A 60 6.64 -0.30 -0.64
C LEU A 60 5.79 0.96 -0.38
N ALA A 61 5.44 1.24 0.87
CA ALA A 61 4.59 2.36 1.27
C ALA A 61 4.76 2.73 2.75
N ASP A 62 4.24 3.86 3.21
CA ASP A 62 4.06 4.10 4.64
C ASP A 62 5.37 4.03 5.44
N SER A 63 6.48 4.58 4.95
CA SER A 63 7.70 4.69 5.77
C SER A 63 7.55 5.69 6.91
N GLN A 64 6.66 6.67 6.71
CA GLN A 64 6.25 7.63 7.73
C GLN A 64 7.47 8.26 8.41
N ILE A 65 8.50 8.65 7.65
CA ILE A 65 9.71 9.27 8.21
C ILE A 65 9.29 10.44 9.10
N THR A 66 9.74 10.37 10.34
CA THR A 66 9.29 11.27 11.39
C THR A 66 10.41 12.23 11.71
N SER A 67 10.07 13.52 11.76
CA SER A 67 11.01 14.58 12.10
C SER A 67 11.66 14.24 13.45
N PRO A 68 13.00 14.30 13.57
CA PRO A 68 13.68 14.24 14.87
C PRO A 68 13.23 15.35 15.81
N ASN A 69 12.61 16.39 15.26
CA ASN A 69 11.99 17.47 16.01
C ASN A 69 10.48 17.26 16.18
N SER A 70 9.90 16.07 16.08
CA SER A 70 8.45 15.89 16.33
C SER A 70 8.12 15.69 17.83
N THR A 71 7.06 16.31 18.35
CA THR A 71 6.73 16.29 19.80
C THR A 71 5.91 15.06 20.18
N PRO A 72 6.16 14.49 21.38
CA PRO A 72 5.15 13.72 22.12
C PRO A 72 4.18 14.61 22.93
N GLY A 73 4.57 15.84 23.27
CA GLY A 73 3.88 16.73 24.22
C GLY A 73 2.96 17.80 23.61
N CYS A 74 2.49 17.62 22.37
CA CYS A 74 1.47 18.52 21.82
C CYS A 74 0.13 18.27 22.54
N VAL A 75 -0.69 19.31 22.76
CA VAL A 75 -2.06 19.18 23.31
C VAL A 75 -2.92 18.18 22.48
N TYR A 76 -2.48 17.90 21.25
CA TYR A 76 -3.08 16.95 20.31
C TYR A 76 -2.47 15.54 20.27
N ARG A 77 -1.43 15.24 21.07
CA ARG A 77 -0.85 13.89 21.17
C ARG A 77 -0.98 13.38 22.60
N ASN A 78 -2.16 12.90 22.90
CA ASN A 78 -2.40 11.99 24.00
C ASN A 78 -3.20 10.81 23.43
N LYS A 79 -3.23 9.68 24.14
CA LYS A 79 -3.90 8.46 23.69
C LYS A 79 -5.35 8.68 23.20
N ASP A 80 -6.06 9.65 23.77
CA ASP A 80 -7.44 9.96 23.40
C ASP A 80 -7.50 10.81 22.11
N THR A 81 -6.67 11.84 21.99
CA THR A 81 -6.59 12.65 20.75
C THR A 81 -6.01 11.89 19.57
N ASP A 82 -5.05 10.98 19.81
CA ASP A 82 -4.46 10.15 18.75
C ASP A 82 -5.44 9.08 18.22
N LYS A 83 -6.34 8.60 19.09
CA LYS A 83 -7.47 7.75 18.70
C LYS A 83 -8.50 8.53 17.89
N ASP A 84 -8.68 9.81 18.19
CA ASP A 84 -9.59 10.70 17.47
C ASP A 84 -9.02 11.21 16.13
N LEU A 85 -7.68 11.22 15.98
CA LEU A 85 -6.96 11.65 14.76
C LEU A 85 -6.55 10.49 13.83
N GLU A 86 -6.77 9.22 14.22
CA GLU A 86 -6.44 8.00 13.46
C GLU A 86 -4.95 7.88 13.04
N VAL A 87 -4.03 8.34 13.88
CA VAL A 87 -2.58 8.34 13.58
C VAL A 87 -1.94 7.03 14.03
N ALA A 88 -1.11 6.40 13.20
CA ALA A 88 -0.30 5.25 13.60
C ALA A 88 0.78 5.67 14.61
N ILE A 89 0.53 5.44 15.90
CA ILE A 89 1.48 5.77 16.96
C ILE A 89 2.56 4.68 17.02
N ARG A 90 3.82 5.06 16.84
CA ARG A 90 4.95 4.13 16.86
C ARG A 90 5.85 4.37 18.07
N PRO A 91 6.44 3.31 18.66
CA PRO A 91 7.43 3.48 19.71
C PRO A 91 8.60 4.38 19.26
N PRO A 92 9.23 5.16 20.16
CA PRO A 92 10.37 6.02 19.83
C PRO A 92 11.47 5.35 19.03
N ALA A 93 11.75 4.07 19.32
CA ALA A 93 12.72 3.29 18.58
C ALA A 93 12.32 3.12 17.12
N LEU A 94 11.05 2.79 16.86
CA LEU A 94 10.55 2.62 15.51
C LEU A 94 10.51 3.95 14.76
N GLU A 95 10.10 5.05 15.41
CA GLU A 95 10.16 6.41 14.83
C GLU A 95 11.60 6.81 14.45
N HIS A 96 12.60 6.43 15.26
CA HIS A 96 14.01 6.75 15.00
C HIS A 96 14.61 5.91 13.86
N LEU A 97 14.21 4.64 13.75
CA LEU A 97 14.79 3.70 12.81
C LEU A 97 14.13 3.70 11.42
N THR A 98 13.03 4.45 11.21
CA THR A 98 12.23 4.38 9.97
C THR A 98 13.04 4.56 8.68
N ALA A 99 13.94 5.53 8.65
CA ALA A 99 14.75 5.80 7.45
C ALA A 99 15.76 4.66 7.18
N GLU A 100 16.30 4.05 8.23
CA GLU A 100 17.20 2.90 8.11
C GLU A 100 16.43 1.63 7.70
N VAL A 101 15.24 1.42 8.27
CA VAL A 101 14.32 0.35 7.86
C VAL A 101 13.90 0.51 6.39
N LEU A 102 13.65 1.73 5.92
CA LEU A 102 13.38 2.02 4.51
C LEU A 102 14.58 1.63 3.63
N LYS A 103 15.81 2.01 4.00
CA LYS A 103 17.03 1.60 3.26
C LYS A 103 17.14 0.08 3.14
N ILE A 104 16.94 -0.65 4.24
CA ILE A 104 17.01 -2.11 4.26
C ILE A 104 15.88 -2.74 3.43
N SER A 105 14.68 -2.15 3.48
CA SER A 105 13.53 -2.58 2.66
C SER A 105 13.80 -2.44 1.16
N LEU A 106 14.41 -1.32 0.78
CA LEU A 106 14.81 -1.06 -0.60
C LEU A 106 15.92 -2.03 -1.06
N ASP A 107 16.91 -2.31 -0.21
CA ASP A 107 17.95 -3.30 -0.50
C ASP A 107 17.35 -4.68 -0.77
N LYS A 108 16.35 -5.12 0.02
CA LYS A 108 15.63 -6.39 -0.22
C LYS A 108 14.89 -6.47 -1.56
N LEU A 109 14.41 -5.35 -2.09
CA LEU A 109 13.79 -5.32 -3.43
C LEU A 109 14.83 -5.40 -4.55
N SER A 110 16.07 -5.01 -4.27
CA SER A 110 17.16 -4.94 -5.26
C SER A 110 18.07 -6.16 -5.28
N GLU A 111 18.04 -6.98 -4.24
CA GLU A 111 18.81 -8.21 -4.13
C GLU A 111 18.28 -9.30 -5.06
N GLU A 112 19.20 -10.05 -5.68
CA GLU A 112 18.83 -11.31 -6.33
C GLU A 112 18.55 -12.35 -5.26
N ASP A 113 17.29 -12.71 -5.10
CA ASP A 113 16.92 -13.87 -4.28
C ASP A 113 17.19 -15.19 -5.02
N ASP A 114 17.16 -16.31 -4.28
CA ASP A 114 17.27 -17.68 -4.81
C ASP A 114 16.22 -18.03 -5.88
N GLN A 115 15.23 -17.16 -6.07
CA GLN A 115 14.15 -17.29 -7.05
C GLN A 115 14.29 -16.27 -8.21
N GLY A 116 15.49 -15.67 -8.35
CA GLY A 116 15.93 -14.80 -9.44
C GLY A 116 15.34 -13.40 -9.43
N GLY A 117 15.09 -12.82 -8.25
CA GLY A 117 14.10 -11.77 -8.06
C GLY A 117 14.50 -10.28 -8.08
N LYS A 118 15.63 -9.85 -8.66
CA LYS A 118 15.86 -8.39 -8.79
C LYS A 118 14.69 -7.74 -9.55
N VAL A 119 14.07 -6.71 -8.96
CA VAL A 119 12.93 -6.02 -9.58
C VAL A 119 13.38 -5.12 -10.73
N ASP A 120 12.48 -4.92 -11.69
CA ASP A 120 12.72 -4.05 -12.84
C ASP A 120 12.35 -2.59 -12.54
N VAL A 121 11.40 -2.38 -11.62
CA VAL A 121 10.91 -1.07 -11.19
C VAL A 121 10.42 -1.13 -9.75
N ILE A 122 10.55 -0.02 -9.02
CA ILE A 122 9.99 0.14 -7.68
C ILE A 122 8.91 1.22 -7.70
N LEU A 123 7.73 0.93 -7.14
CA LEU A 123 6.67 1.90 -6.88
C LEU A 123 6.57 2.17 -5.38
N TYR A 124 6.81 3.42 -5.00
CA TYR A 124 6.63 3.92 -3.64
C TYR A 124 5.21 4.48 -3.49
N LEU A 125 4.37 3.80 -2.72
CA LEU A 125 2.92 4.03 -2.68
C LEU A 125 2.48 5.02 -1.59
N GLY A 126 3.18 6.15 -1.45
CA GLY A 126 2.82 7.26 -0.57
C GLY A 126 3.11 7.08 0.91
N ASP A 127 2.88 8.16 1.67
CA ASP A 127 3.07 8.24 3.13
C ASP A 127 4.52 7.96 3.57
N GLY A 128 5.45 8.55 2.83
CA GLY A 128 6.87 8.48 3.15
C GLY A 128 7.29 9.44 4.25
N ALA A 129 6.58 10.55 4.45
CA ALA A 129 6.71 11.42 5.62
C ALA A 129 5.53 11.24 6.58
N ASN A 130 5.74 11.51 7.87
CA ASN A 130 4.70 11.37 8.90
C ASN A 130 3.78 12.59 9.03
N SER A 131 4.29 13.79 8.76
CA SER A 131 3.56 15.04 8.94
C SER A 131 3.83 16.09 7.85
N GLY A 132 4.45 15.66 6.76
CA GLY A 132 4.81 16.49 5.62
C GLY A 132 5.77 17.61 5.96
N GLY A 133 6.69 17.38 6.89
CA GLY A 133 7.75 18.32 7.22
C GLY A 133 8.82 18.36 6.13
N GLN A 134 9.46 19.51 5.98
CA GLN A 134 10.55 19.68 5.03
C GLN A 134 11.68 18.66 5.23
N ASN A 135 12.13 18.44 6.47
CA ASN A 135 13.20 17.47 6.75
C ASN A 135 12.77 16.01 6.50
N GLU A 136 11.50 15.66 6.75
CA GLU A 136 10.95 14.32 6.53
C GLU A 136 10.94 14.01 5.04
N ILE A 137 10.45 14.96 4.24
CA ILE A 137 10.39 14.85 2.78
C ILE A 137 11.80 14.88 2.17
N GLU A 138 12.71 15.73 2.66
CA GLU A 138 14.10 15.76 2.21
C GLU A 138 14.81 14.43 2.50
N GLN A 139 14.66 13.89 3.72
CA GLN A 139 15.25 12.61 4.09
C GLN A 139 14.66 11.45 3.27
N LEU A 140 13.35 11.46 3.00
CA LEU A 140 12.70 10.48 2.12
C LEU A 140 13.36 10.47 0.74
N PHE A 141 13.40 11.63 0.07
CA PHE A 141 13.97 11.72 -1.28
C PHE A 141 15.48 11.47 -1.31
N GLU A 142 16.22 11.80 -0.25
CA GLU A 142 17.62 11.42 -0.08
C GLU A 142 17.76 9.89 -0.12
N VAL A 143 17.03 9.16 0.73
CA VAL A 143 17.06 7.69 0.77
C VAL A 143 16.67 7.07 -0.58
N LEU A 144 15.58 7.54 -1.20
CA LEU A 144 15.13 7.02 -2.49
C LEU A 144 16.13 7.31 -3.60
N THR A 145 16.73 8.50 -3.63
CA THR A 145 17.70 8.89 -4.65
C THR A 145 19.01 8.13 -4.50
N GLU A 146 19.54 8.01 -3.28
CA GLU A 146 20.75 7.21 -2.99
C GLU A 146 20.57 5.76 -3.46
N HIS A 147 19.42 5.15 -3.20
CA HIS A 147 19.13 3.78 -3.63
C HIS A 147 19.03 3.65 -5.15
N ARG A 148 18.32 4.59 -5.78
CA ARG A 148 18.17 4.67 -7.24
C ARG A 148 19.53 4.83 -7.93
N GLU A 149 20.41 5.67 -7.39
CA GLU A 149 21.79 5.85 -7.86
C GLU A 149 22.65 4.59 -7.67
N LYS A 150 22.55 3.94 -6.50
CA LYS A 150 23.30 2.72 -6.16
C LYS A 150 22.95 1.55 -7.07
N THR A 151 21.66 1.38 -7.38
CA THR A 151 21.13 0.15 -8.01
C THR A 151 20.79 0.29 -9.49
N GLY A 152 20.59 1.53 -9.94
CA GLY A 152 20.11 1.86 -11.28
C GLY A 152 18.66 1.46 -11.55
N ILE A 153 17.92 0.97 -10.55
CA ILE A 153 16.52 0.56 -10.71
C ILE A 153 15.63 1.81 -10.76
N PRO A 154 14.78 2.00 -11.79
CA PRO A 154 13.80 3.06 -11.82
C PRO A 154 12.85 3.02 -10.62
N MET A 155 12.58 4.19 -10.05
CA MET A 155 11.68 4.34 -8.91
C MET A 155 10.66 5.44 -9.17
N PHE A 156 9.41 5.18 -8.82
CA PHE A 156 8.32 6.15 -8.97
C PHE A 156 7.52 6.25 -7.68
N MET A 157 7.15 7.46 -7.29
CA MET A 157 6.37 7.73 -6.08
C MET A 157 4.98 8.26 -6.44
N VAL A 158 3.97 7.81 -5.70
CA VAL A 158 2.67 8.49 -5.55
C VAL A 158 2.59 9.15 -4.19
N ILE A 159 1.78 10.20 -4.07
CA ILE A 159 1.58 10.93 -2.83
C ILE A 159 0.60 10.20 -1.89
N GLY A 160 0.90 10.21 -0.60
CA GLY A 160 -0.03 9.87 0.48
C GLY A 160 -0.45 11.11 1.27
N ASN A 161 -1.45 10.98 2.14
CA ASN A 161 -1.98 12.11 2.91
C ASN A 161 -0.99 12.61 3.97
N HIS A 162 -0.20 11.73 4.59
CA HIS A 162 0.81 12.12 5.59
C HIS A 162 2.00 12.88 4.98
N ASP A 163 2.19 12.77 3.65
CA ASP A 163 3.26 13.50 2.96
C ASP A 163 3.06 15.03 2.99
N TYR A 164 1.84 15.52 3.24
CA TYR A 164 1.55 16.96 3.29
C TYR A 164 0.53 17.37 4.37
N LEU A 165 -0.14 16.45 5.06
CA LEU A 165 -0.99 16.72 6.21
C LEU A 165 -0.29 16.30 7.50
N GLY A 166 -0.45 17.10 8.55
CA GLY A 166 0.07 16.74 9.87
C GLY A 166 -0.66 15.53 10.40
N ALA A 167 0.09 14.45 10.68
CA ALA A 167 -0.47 13.19 11.15
C ALA A 167 -1.63 12.69 10.24
N GLY A 168 -1.51 12.92 8.94
CA GLY A 168 -2.44 12.44 7.92
C GLY A 168 -3.74 13.22 7.77
N ASN A 169 -4.13 14.04 8.75
CA ASN A 169 -5.47 14.66 8.79
C ASN A 169 -5.47 16.16 9.08
N THR A 170 -4.35 16.75 9.51
CA THR A 170 -4.29 18.14 9.95
C THR A 170 -3.78 19.06 8.83
N PRO A 171 -4.65 19.85 8.17
CA PRO A 171 -4.21 20.80 7.14
C PRO A 171 -3.74 22.14 7.72
N ASN A 172 -3.99 22.41 9.01
CA ASN A 172 -3.66 23.67 9.65
C ASN A 172 -2.14 23.84 9.80
N GLU A 173 -1.60 24.90 9.20
CA GLU A 173 -0.15 25.15 9.19
C GLU A 173 0.45 25.32 10.60
N ALA A 174 -0.25 26.00 11.51
CA ALA A 174 0.22 26.21 12.88
C ALA A 174 0.26 24.90 13.66
N GLU A 175 -0.77 24.06 13.55
CA GLU A 175 -0.81 22.75 14.22
C GLU A 175 0.27 21.82 13.65
N ARG A 176 0.48 21.83 12.33
CA ARG A 176 1.58 21.10 11.69
C ARG A 176 2.94 21.60 12.15
N LEU A 177 3.12 22.91 12.29
CA LEU A 177 4.36 23.50 12.79
C LEU A 177 4.68 22.98 14.21
N LEU A 178 3.67 22.90 15.09
CA LEU A 178 3.82 22.34 16.44
C LEU A 178 4.22 20.86 16.39
N LEU A 179 3.52 20.05 15.57
CA LEU A 179 3.81 18.62 15.38
C LEU A 179 5.25 18.38 14.92
N LEU A 180 5.75 19.22 14.01
CA LEU A 180 7.04 19.03 13.35
C LEU A 180 8.27 19.53 14.13
N ASN A 181 8.08 20.37 15.16
CA ASN A 181 9.16 21.13 15.81
C ASN A 181 9.30 20.97 17.33
N ARG A 182 8.56 20.05 17.94
CA ARG A 182 8.58 19.80 19.37
C ARG A 182 8.17 21.01 20.19
N LEU A 183 7.23 21.80 19.67
CA LEU A 183 6.78 23.03 20.29
C LEU A 183 5.48 22.79 21.06
N THR A 184 5.36 23.42 22.22
CA THR A 184 4.08 23.63 22.89
C THR A 184 3.39 24.88 22.34
N VAL A 185 2.07 25.02 22.57
CA VAL A 185 1.27 26.16 22.07
C VAL A 185 1.82 27.51 22.55
N ASP A 186 2.42 27.53 23.74
CA ASP A 186 2.97 28.73 24.37
C ASP A 186 4.44 29.01 24.00
N GLU A 187 5.10 28.09 23.27
CA GLU A 187 6.49 28.26 22.83
C GLU A 187 6.56 29.01 21.50
N PRO A 188 7.31 30.13 21.41
CA PRO A 188 7.50 30.81 20.15
C PRO A 188 8.30 29.91 19.18
N PRO A 189 7.97 29.92 17.87
CA PRO A 189 8.70 29.13 16.90
C PRO A 189 10.18 29.56 16.85
N PRO A 190 11.12 28.60 16.80
CA PRO A 190 12.55 28.91 16.77
C PRO A 190 12.93 29.63 15.47
N VAL A 191 14.05 30.36 15.48
CA VAL A 191 14.56 31.09 14.30
C VAL A 191 14.80 30.16 13.11
N ARG A 192 15.12 28.89 13.37
CA ARG A 192 15.15 27.81 12.38
C ARG A 192 14.18 26.72 12.84
N TYR A 193 13.18 26.43 12.02
CA TYR A 193 12.19 25.40 12.26
C TYR A 193 12.05 24.53 11.02
N ASN A 194 11.65 23.28 11.23
CA ASN A 194 11.20 22.37 10.21
C ASN A 194 9.86 22.85 9.66
N ARG A 195 9.86 23.35 8.42
CA ARG A 195 8.68 23.96 7.81
C ARG A 195 7.71 22.89 7.31
N PRO A 196 6.40 23.00 7.59
CA PRO A 196 5.39 22.19 6.90
C PRO A 196 5.37 22.52 5.41
N LEU A 197 5.49 21.52 4.54
CA LEU A 197 5.37 21.73 3.08
C LEU A 197 3.89 21.74 2.66
N SER A 198 3.55 22.56 1.65
CA SER A 198 2.24 22.49 1.02
C SER A 198 2.13 21.28 0.09
N LYS A 199 0.91 20.83 -0.22
CA LYS A 199 0.70 19.75 -1.21
C LYS A 199 1.39 20.06 -2.53
N TYR A 200 1.29 21.31 -3.01
CA TYR A 200 1.96 21.77 -4.24
C TYR A 200 3.47 21.51 -4.20
N GLN A 201 4.15 21.90 -3.11
CA GLN A 201 5.60 21.71 -2.97
C GLN A 201 5.99 20.22 -2.94
N VAL A 202 5.17 19.38 -2.33
CA VAL A 202 5.40 17.92 -2.30
C VAL A 202 5.20 17.32 -3.69
N LEU A 203 4.12 17.68 -4.39
CA LEU A 203 3.85 17.21 -5.75
C LEU A 203 4.94 17.64 -6.74
N GLN A 204 5.48 18.85 -6.61
CA GLN A 204 6.62 19.29 -7.43
C GLN A 204 7.83 18.37 -7.23
N LYS A 205 8.18 18.05 -5.98
CA LYS A 205 9.29 17.13 -5.67
C LYS A 205 9.04 15.73 -6.23
N ILE A 206 7.82 15.21 -6.12
CA ILE A 206 7.45 13.91 -6.70
C ILE A 206 7.58 13.92 -8.22
N SER A 207 7.08 14.96 -8.89
CA SER A 207 7.20 15.09 -10.36
C SER A 207 8.66 15.19 -10.81
N GLU A 208 9.48 15.97 -10.12
CA GLU A 208 10.92 16.07 -10.38
C GLU A 208 11.64 14.73 -10.20
N PHE A 209 11.31 13.98 -9.14
CA PHE A 209 11.88 12.67 -8.88
C PHE A 209 11.46 11.64 -9.95
N ASN A 210 10.15 11.53 -10.23
CA ASN A 210 9.60 10.59 -11.21
C ASN A 210 10.05 10.91 -12.65
N GLY A 211 10.22 12.20 -12.98
CA GLY A 211 10.59 12.69 -14.30
C GLY A 211 12.10 12.76 -14.59
N ASP A 212 12.94 12.23 -13.69
CA ASP A 212 14.39 12.27 -13.84
C ASP A 212 14.85 11.44 -15.05
N GLN A 213 15.31 12.15 -16.10
CA GLN A 213 15.69 11.57 -17.38
C GLN A 213 16.89 10.62 -17.30
N ASN A 214 17.70 10.68 -16.24
CA ASN A 214 18.80 9.74 -16.06
C ASN A 214 18.30 8.30 -15.84
N TYR A 215 17.06 8.14 -15.37
CA TYR A 215 16.44 6.84 -15.05
C TYR A 215 15.33 6.43 -16.02
N LEU A 216 15.02 7.29 -16.98
CA LEU A 216 14.07 7.05 -18.08
C LEU A 216 14.81 6.76 -19.41
N SER A 217 16.00 6.17 -19.31
CA SER A 217 16.82 5.88 -20.50
C SER A 217 16.22 4.72 -21.32
N PRO A 218 16.53 4.62 -22.62
CA PRO A 218 16.13 3.46 -23.42
C PRO A 218 16.58 2.09 -22.85
N ALA A 219 17.60 2.08 -21.98
CA ALA A 219 18.05 0.86 -21.31
C ALA A 219 17.08 0.35 -20.23
N THR A 220 16.27 1.24 -19.64
CA THR A 220 15.26 0.86 -18.64
C THR A 220 13.91 0.52 -19.29
N MET A 221 13.72 0.88 -20.57
CA MET A 221 12.49 0.64 -21.35
C MET A 221 11.23 1.33 -20.80
N PHE A 222 11.41 2.28 -19.87
CA PHE A 222 10.33 3.05 -19.27
C PHE A 222 10.22 4.44 -19.86
N GLU A 223 8.99 4.85 -20.16
CA GLU A 223 8.62 6.22 -20.51
C GLU A 223 7.66 6.76 -19.45
N TYR A 224 7.87 8.00 -18.99
CA TYR A 224 7.03 8.64 -17.98
C TYR A 224 6.58 10.02 -18.42
N THR A 225 5.29 10.30 -18.21
CA THR A 225 4.71 11.65 -18.34
C THR A 225 3.75 11.91 -17.19
N ASP A 226 3.57 13.17 -16.82
CA ASP A 226 2.59 13.58 -15.82
C ASP A 226 1.94 14.92 -16.16
N ASN A 227 1.00 15.35 -15.31
CA ASN A 227 0.29 16.61 -15.45
C ASN A 227 0.97 17.79 -14.70
N ARG A 228 2.30 17.77 -14.52
CA ARG A 228 3.03 18.82 -13.77
C ARG A 228 2.70 20.25 -14.20
N ASP A 229 2.48 20.47 -15.50
CA ASP A 229 2.21 21.79 -16.06
C ASP A 229 0.80 22.30 -15.70
N SER A 230 -0.05 21.42 -15.17
CA SER A 230 -1.38 21.74 -14.63
C SER A 230 -1.38 21.95 -13.11
N LEU A 231 -0.24 21.82 -12.42
CA LEU A 231 -0.15 22.10 -10.99
C LEU A 231 -0.24 23.62 -10.76
N ASP A 232 -1.14 24.02 -9.87
CA ASP A 232 -1.39 25.42 -9.51
C ASP A 232 -1.21 25.61 -7.99
N GLU A 233 -0.31 26.51 -7.60
CA GLU A 233 -0.01 26.79 -6.20
C GLU A 233 -1.17 27.43 -5.42
N SER A 234 -2.18 27.95 -6.14
CA SER A 234 -3.40 28.49 -5.54
C SER A 234 -4.43 27.41 -5.18
N LEU A 235 -4.22 26.17 -5.63
CA LEU A 235 -5.03 25.01 -5.29
C LEU A 235 -4.45 24.24 -4.09
N ASP A 236 -5.29 23.42 -3.49
CA ASP A 236 -4.99 22.60 -2.32
C ASP A 236 -5.72 21.25 -2.38
N HIS A 237 -5.56 20.44 -1.32
CA HIS A 237 -6.21 19.14 -1.17
C HIS A 237 -7.73 19.17 -1.18
N LYS A 238 -8.36 20.33 -0.96
CA LYS A 238 -9.81 20.48 -1.10
C LYS A 238 -10.12 20.86 -2.55
N THR A 239 -9.40 21.79 -3.14
CA THR A 239 -9.75 22.42 -4.41
C THR A 239 -9.28 21.65 -5.65
N GLY A 240 -8.75 20.44 -5.49
CA GLY A 240 -8.45 19.52 -6.59
C GLY A 240 -7.03 19.64 -7.13
N LEU A 241 -6.06 19.95 -6.27
CA LEU A 241 -4.64 19.87 -6.61
C LEU A 241 -4.18 18.41 -6.60
N TYR A 242 -3.75 17.86 -7.74
CA TYR A 242 -3.27 16.47 -7.84
C TYR A 242 -2.16 16.30 -8.88
N LEU A 243 -1.33 15.26 -8.68
CA LEU A 243 -0.38 14.77 -9.68
C LEU A 243 -0.82 13.40 -10.20
N ALA A 244 -0.98 13.28 -11.51
CA ALA A 244 -1.31 12.07 -12.24
C ALA A 244 -0.14 11.71 -13.15
N GLY A 245 0.46 10.54 -12.95
CA GLY A 245 1.55 10.04 -13.77
C GLY A 245 1.09 8.89 -14.67
N HIS A 246 1.71 8.76 -15.83
CA HIS A 246 1.56 7.64 -16.74
C HIS A 246 2.93 7.09 -17.09
N LEU A 247 3.12 5.83 -16.76
CA LEU A 247 4.33 5.07 -16.97
C LEU A 247 4.05 3.98 -18.00
N VAL A 248 4.85 3.93 -19.05
CA VAL A 248 4.76 2.92 -20.11
C VAL A 248 6.02 2.08 -20.06
N TYR A 249 5.86 0.77 -20.11
CA TYR A 249 6.96 -0.18 -20.30
C TYR A 249 6.78 -0.92 -21.62
N SER A 250 7.80 -0.84 -22.47
CA SER A 250 7.73 -1.37 -23.84
C SER A 250 8.89 -2.31 -24.15
N VAL A 251 8.59 -3.57 -24.46
CA VAL A 251 9.61 -4.52 -24.94
C VAL A 251 9.55 -4.57 -26.46
N ASN A 252 10.70 -4.39 -27.13
CA ASN A 252 10.80 -4.44 -28.60
C ASN A 252 9.84 -3.48 -29.34
N GLY A 253 9.41 -2.39 -28.70
CA GLY A 253 8.49 -1.41 -29.30
C GLY A 253 7.01 -1.80 -29.25
N GLU A 254 6.64 -2.90 -28.58
CA GLU A 254 5.24 -3.17 -28.19
C GLU A 254 5.01 -2.62 -26.77
N ASN A 255 3.97 -1.80 -26.57
CA ASN A 255 3.58 -1.34 -25.23
C ASN A 255 2.94 -2.50 -24.49
N ASP A 256 3.74 -3.23 -23.72
CA ASP A 256 3.27 -4.44 -23.04
C ASP A 256 2.57 -4.12 -21.72
N VAL A 257 3.01 -3.05 -21.03
CA VAL A 257 2.46 -2.65 -19.72
C VAL A 257 2.28 -1.14 -19.62
N GLU A 258 1.12 -0.71 -19.13
CA GLU A 258 0.85 0.68 -18.72
C GLU A 258 0.55 0.73 -17.22
N ILE A 259 1.13 1.71 -16.51
CA ILE A 259 0.91 1.97 -15.09
C ILE A 259 0.45 3.42 -14.91
N PHE A 260 -0.73 3.60 -14.31
CA PHE A 260 -1.24 4.91 -13.91
C PHE A 260 -0.89 5.18 -12.45
N LEU A 261 -0.12 6.23 -12.21
CA LEU A 261 0.26 6.70 -10.87
C LEU A 261 -0.79 7.70 -10.39
N ALA A 262 -1.68 7.24 -9.53
CA ALA A 262 -2.89 7.96 -9.15
C ALA A 262 -2.74 8.65 -7.79
N ASP A 263 -3.22 9.90 -7.68
CA ASP A 263 -3.19 10.66 -6.44
C ASP A 263 -4.49 10.42 -5.69
N THR A 264 -4.42 9.59 -4.67
CA THR A 264 -5.53 9.29 -3.75
C THR A 264 -5.44 10.05 -2.42
N SER A 265 -4.50 10.97 -2.28
CA SER A 265 -4.10 11.54 -0.98
C SER A 265 -5.10 12.53 -0.38
N ASP A 266 -6.08 12.99 -1.16
CA ASP A 266 -7.14 13.91 -0.70
C ASP A 266 -8.32 13.17 -0.04
N TYR A 267 -8.15 11.90 0.32
CA TYR A 267 -9.15 11.08 0.97
C TYR A 267 -9.75 11.75 2.22
N GLN A 268 -11.08 11.78 2.28
CA GLN A 268 -11.85 12.15 3.47
C GLN A 268 -12.99 11.16 3.71
N ASN A 269 -13.11 10.66 4.95
CA ASN A 269 -14.27 9.91 5.41
C ASN A 269 -15.45 10.86 5.65
N ILE A 270 -16.53 10.76 4.85
CA ILE A 270 -17.75 11.56 5.04
C ILE A 270 -18.93 10.64 5.37
N PRO A 271 -19.58 10.79 6.54
CA PRO A 271 -20.83 10.08 6.81
C PRO A 271 -21.95 10.64 5.92
N HIS A 272 -22.63 9.76 5.18
CA HIS A 272 -23.88 10.05 4.48
C HIS A 272 -25.00 9.15 5.06
N LYS A 273 -26.10 9.74 5.51
CA LYS A 273 -27.31 8.98 5.86
C LYS A 273 -28.36 9.25 4.80
N PRO A 274 -28.57 8.36 3.81
CA PRO A 274 -29.67 8.53 2.88
C PRO A 274 -30.98 8.38 3.65
N GLU A 275 -31.86 9.37 3.58
CA GLU A 275 -33.14 9.38 4.32
C GLU A 275 -34.09 8.23 3.93
N ALA A 276 -33.84 7.54 2.81
CA ALA A 276 -34.70 6.49 2.26
C ALA A 276 -34.31 5.05 2.65
N MET A 277 -33.18 4.84 3.32
CA MET A 277 -32.75 3.54 3.82
C MET A 277 -32.15 3.75 5.21
N GLU A 278 -32.51 2.93 6.21
CA GLU A 278 -31.90 2.91 7.55
C GLU A 278 -30.42 2.41 7.51
N LEU A 279 -29.67 2.78 6.49
CA LEU A 279 -28.29 2.46 6.27
C LEU A 279 -27.48 3.74 6.49
N ALA A 280 -26.68 3.78 7.55
CA ALA A 280 -25.58 4.74 7.59
C ALA A 280 -24.59 4.33 6.50
N VAL A 281 -24.34 5.25 5.58
CA VAL A 281 -23.55 5.02 4.37
C VAL A 281 -22.36 5.95 4.41
N TYR A 282 -21.14 5.43 4.54
CA TYR A 282 -19.96 6.29 4.46
C TYR A 282 -19.60 6.50 2.99
N GLY A 283 -19.55 7.76 2.56
CA GLY A 283 -19.05 8.17 1.25
C GLY A 283 -17.67 8.79 1.40
N TRP A 284 -16.82 8.59 0.42
CA TRP A 284 -15.46 9.09 0.42
C TRP A 284 -15.47 10.31 -0.53
N VAL A 285 -14.54 11.26 -0.35
CA VAL A 285 -14.36 12.40 -1.25
C VAL A 285 -12.85 12.65 -1.34
N GLY A 286 -12.33 12.87 -2.55
CA GLY A 286 -10.90 13.09 -2.85
C GLY A 286 -10.64 13.37 -4.34
N SER A 287 -9.38 13.46 -4.76
CA SER A 287 -8.94 13.80 -6.13
C SER A 287 -9.31 12.77 -7.22
N ILE A 288 -9.47 11.49 -6.85
CA ILE A 288 -10.05 10.44 -7.72
C ILE A 288 -11.57 10.29 -7.52
N SER A 289 -12.18 11.07 -6.61
CA SER A 289 -13.62 11.03 -6.29
C SER A 289 -14.47 10.86 -7.54
N SER A 290 -15.38 9.92 -7.45
CA SER A 290 -16.40 9.62 -8.42
C SER A 290 -17.45 10.73 -8.53
N LYS A 291 -17.38 11.80 -7.75
CA LYS A 291 -18.41 12.82 -7.78
C LYS A 291 -17.88 14.20 -8.12
N ASP A 292 -18.26 14.70 -9.28
CA ASP A 292 -18.25 16.14 -9.56
C ASP A 292 -19.17 16.83 -8.54
N LYS A 293 -18.60 17.68 -7.67
CA LYS A 293 -19.41 18.59 -6.85
C LYS A 293 -19.78 19.79 -7.71
N SER A 294 -21.04 19.86 -8.09
CA SER A 294 -21.60 20.73 -9.13
C SER A 294 -21.62 22.25 -8.86
N ASP A 295 -20.76 22.81 -8.01
CA ASP A 295 -20.66 24.27 -7.80
C ASP A 295 -19.22 24.79 -7.63
N GLU A 296 -18.21 23.91 -7.54
CA GLU A 296 -16.79 24.27 -7.47
C GLU A 296 -16.04 23.53 -8.58
N LYS A 297 -15.09 24.19 -9.27
CA LYS A 297 -14.27 23.64 -10.37
C LYS A 297 -13.31 22.51 -9.90
N ARG A 298 -13.79 21.48 -9.22
CA ARG A 298 -13.00 20.27 -8.93
C ARG A 298 -13.25 19.28 -10.06
N LEU A 299 -12.37 19.29 -11.06
CA LEU A 299 -12.40 18.28 -12.12
C LEU A 299 -11.73 17.01 -11.59
N ALA A 300 -12.41 15.87 -11.68
CA ALA A 300 -11.84 14.58 -11.27
C ALA A 300 -10.50 14.33 -12.00
N GLN A 301 -9.50 13.78 -11.29
CA GLN A 301 -8.17 13.48 -11.85
C GLN A 301 -8.28 12.67 -13.14
N ILE A 302 -9.16 11.67 -13.12
CA ILE A 302 -9.42 10.76 -14.23
C ILE A 302 -10.06 11.51 -15.40
N ASP A 303 -11.04 12.37 -15.16
CA ASP A 303 -11.71 13.14 -16.23
C ASP A 303 -10.72 14.11 -16.89
N CYS A 304 -9.96 14.88 -16.11
CA CYS A 304 -8.97 15.82 -16.65
C CYS A 304 -7.82 15.15 -17.39
N TYR A 305 -7.24 14.13 -16.77
CA TYR A 305 -6.08 13.44 -17.33
C TYR A 305 -6.47 12.66 -18.57
N PHE A 306 -7.68 12.10 -18.61
CA PHE A 306 -8.05 11.18 -19.66
C PHE A 306 -9.01 11.71 -20.73
N GLU A 307 -9.86 12.73 -20.47
CA GLU A 307 -10.63 13.36 -21.54
C GLU A 307 -9.71 14.06 -22.58
N ASN A 308 -8.48 14.43 -22.18
CA ASN A 308 -7.55 15.21 -23.02
C ASN A 308 -6.37 14.43 -23.63
N ASN A 309 -6.02 13.23 -23.15
CA ASN A 309 -4.75 12.56 -23.50
C ASN A 309 -4.83 11.22 -24.23
N TRP A 310 -5.99 10.75 -24.70
CA TRP A 310 -6.08 9.39 -25.26
C TRP A 310 -6.10 9.27 -26.80
N ALA A 311 -4.97 8.79 -27.33
CA ALA A 311 -4.96 7.77 -28.39
C ALA A 311 -4.69 6.42 -27.71
N LEU A 312 -5.68 5.52 -27.69
CA LEU A 312 -5.62 4.27 -26.94
C LEU A 312 -4.62 3.26 -27.56
N SER A 313 -3.40 3.20 -27.04
CA SER A 313 -2.66 1.93 -27.02
C SER A 313 -3.50 0.85 -26.34
N SER A 314 -3.34 -0.39 -26.76
CA SER A 314 -4.05 -1.55 -26.22
C SER A 314 -3.05 -2.50 -25.58
N PRO A 315 -2.41 -2.10 -24.47
CA PRO A 315 -1.39 -2.92 -23.83
C PRO A 315 -1.99 -4.22 -23.31
N ASP A 316 -1.13 -5.23 -23.15
CA ASP A 316 -1.53 -6.52 -22.62
C ASP A 316 -1.84 -6.46 -21.12
N PHE A 317 -1.24 -5.51 -20.39
CA PHE A 317 -1.45 -5.30 -18.95
C PHE A 317 -1.66 -3.82 -18.61
N ARG A 318 -2.56 -3.56 -17.65
CA ARG A 318 -2.75 -2.24 -17.04
C ARG A 318 -2.76 -2.30 -15.52
N PHE A 319 -2.05 -1.36 -14.90
CA PHE A 319 -1.95 -1.24 -13.45
C PHE A 319 -2.34 0.17 -12.99
N ILE A 320 -3.14 0.29 -11.95
CA ILE A 320 -3.27 1.54 -11.19
C ILE A 320 -2.41 1.39 -9.95
N ALA A 321 -1.50 2.32 -9.71
CA ALA A 321 -0.75 2.42 -8.46
C ALA A 321 -1.25 3.64 -7.69
N SER A 322 -1.60 3.46 -6.43
CA SER A 322 -2.10 4.54 -5.57
C SER A 322 -1.71 4.32 -4.12
N HIS A 323 -1.85 5.34 -3.29
CA HIS A 323 -1.69 5.17 -1.85
C HIS A 323 -2.90 4.41 -1.25
N TYR A 324 -4.12 4.94 -1.42
CA TYR A 324 -5.35 4.31 -0.93
C TYR A 324 -5.86 3.22 -1.86
N HIS A 325 -6.37 2.13 -1.28
CA HIS A 325 -7.04 1.04 -2.00
C HIS A 325 -8.36 1.51 -2.65
N PRO A 326 -8.80 0.99 -3.80
CA PRO A 326 -10.00 1.46 -4.51
C PRO A 326 -11.33 1.32 -3.76
N ASP A 327 -11.39 0.49 -2.73
CA ASP A 327 -12.54 0.43 -1.80
C ASP A 327 -12.76 1.74 -1.05
N ASN A 328 -11.79 2.63 -1.18
CA ASN A 328 -11.71 3.92 -0.59
C ASN A 328 -12.14 5.04 -1.58
N LEU A 329 -12.56 4.66 -2.78
CA LEU A 329 -13.04 5.57 -3.81
C LEU A 329 -14.56 5.56 -3.81
N ASP A 330 -15.12 6.41 -2.96
CA ASP A 330 -16.54 6.75 -2.87
C ASP A 330 -17.51 5.57 -2.66
N ARG A 331 -17.01 4.43 -2.17
CA ARG A 331 -17.84 3.25 -1.96
C ARG A 331 -18.56 3.32 -0.62
N LYS A 332 -19.87 3.21 -0.74
CA LYS A 332 -20.85 3.21 0.34
C LYS A 332 -20.70 1.92 1.14
N ARG A 333 -20.05 1.97 2.30
CA ARG A 333 -19.87 0.79 3.17
C ARG A 333 -21.08 0.51 4.07
N PHE A 334 -21.46 -0.77 4.19
CA PHE A 334 -22.46 -1.24 5.15
C PHE A 334 -21.86 -1.32 6.56
N VAL A 335 -22.66 -0.96 7.57
CA VAL A 335 -22.29 -1.04 8.98
C VAL A 335 -22.80 -2.39 9.54
N ASN A 336 -21.88 -3.37 9.62
CA ASN A 336 -21.87 -4.59 10.46
C ASN A 336 -22.40 -5.96 9.95
N ASP A 337 -21.74 -7.00 10.48
CA ASP A 337 -22.06 -8.44 10.65
C ASP A 337 -22.35 -9.34 9.44
N ILE A 338 -21.79 -9.03 8.27
CA ILE A 338 -21.78 -9.95 7.10
C ILE A 338 -20.32 -10.26 6.76
N PRO A 339 -19.98 -11.49 6.29
CA PRO A 339 -18.63 -11.80 5.80
C PRO A 339 -18.13 -10.74 4.78
N GLU A 340 -16.92 -10.21 4.99
CA GLU A 340 -16.34 -9.09 4.23
C GLU A 340 -16.37 -9.30 2.71
N ASP A 341 -16.24 -10.55 2.26
CA ASP A 341 -16.25 -10.94 0.86
C ASP A 341 -17.64 -10.83 0.22
N ILE A 342 -18.70 -11.18 0.95
CA ILE A 342 -20.10 -11.06 0.50
C ILE A 342 -20.54 -9.59 0.52
N ILE A 343 -20.12 -8.83 1.52
CA ILE A 343 -20.36 -7.37 1.59
C ILE A 343 -19.77 -6.70 0.35
N PHE A 344 -18.53 -7.03 0.00
CA PHE A 344 -17.78 -6.31 -1.01
C PHE A 344 -18.39 -6.39 -2.43
N GLU A 345 -18.74 -7.60 -2.89
CA GLU A 345 -19.36 -7.77 -4.22
C GLU A 345 -20.76 -7.13 -4.28
N LEU A 346 -21.51 -7.18 -3.17
CA LEU A 346 -22.83 -6.54 -3.07
C LEU A 346 -22.72 -5.02 -3.05
N GLU A 347 -21.76 -4.46 -2.31
CA GLU A 347 -21.46 -3.01 -2.31
C GLU A 347 -21.09 -2.52 -3.69
N ASN A 348 -20.23 -3.25 -4.40
CA ASN A 348 -19.85 -2.93 -5.77
C ASN A 348 -21.05 -2.94 -6.71
N PHE A 349 -21.94 -3.94 -6.60
CA PHE A 349 -23.16 -4.00 -7.38
C PHE A 349 -24.10 -2.81 -7.10
N VAL A 350 -24.41 -2.56 -5.81
CA VAL A 350 -25.31 -1.48 -5.40
C VAL A 350 -24.75 -0.11 -5.83
N HIS A 351 -23.44 0.08 -5.71
CA HIS A 351 -22.76 1.29 -6.11
C HIS A 351 -22.84 1.50 -7.62
N GLY A 352 -22.51 0.49 -8.44
CA GLY A 352 -22.61 0.58 -9.90
C GLY A 352 -24.04 0.86 -10.39
N VAL A 353 -25.06 0.30 -9.75
CA VAL A 353 -26.48 0.63 -10.03
C VAL A 353 -26.76 2.10 -9.69
N TYR A 354 -26.33 2.57 -8.52
CA TYR A 354 -26.54 3.94 -8.07
C TYR A 354 -25.90 4.97 -9.02
N GLU A 355 -24.64 4.78 -9.39
CA GLU A 355 -23.94 5.66 -10.34
C GLU A 355 -24.61 5.66 -11.71
N THR A 356 -25.00 4.49 -12.22
CA THR A 356 -25.71 4.37 -13.51
C THR A 356 -26.98 5.22 -13.51
N VAL A 357 -27.79 5.13 -12.46
CA VAL A 357 -29.02 5.93 -12.34
C VAL A 357 -28.69 7.42 -12.29
N LYS A 358 -27.70 7.82 -11.49
CA LYS A 358 -27.30 9.23 -11.36
C LYS A 358 -26.73 9.81 -12.65
N SER A 359 -26.01 9.04 -13.44
CA SER A 359 -25.48 9.50 -14.73
C SER A 359 -26.54 9.71 -15.81
N LEU A 360 -27.67 8.98 -15.74
CA LEU A 360 -28.84 9.31 -16.57
C LEU A 360 -29.39 10.71 -16.28
N PHE A 361 -29.12 11.27 -15.09
CA PHE A 361 -29.46 12.64 -14.70
C PHE A 361 -28.29 13.62 -14.84
N GLY A 362 -27.25 13.26 -15.60
CA GLY A 362 -26.14 14.15 -15.95
C GLY A 362 -24.99 14.22 -14.94
N GLN A 363 -24.99 13.38 -13.89
CA GLN A 363 -23.84 13.29 -12.97
C GLN A 363 -22.70 12.46 -13.59
N ARG A 364 -21.47 12.94 -13.49
CA ARG A 364 -20.28 12.24 -13.95
C ARG A 364 -19.60 11.52 -12.80
N PHE A 365 -19.10 10.30 -13.09
CA PHE A 365 -18.37 9.51 -12.12
C PHE A 365 -17.07 8.95 -12.67
N SER A 366 -15.97 9.15 -11.93
CA SER A 366 -14.63 8.64 -12.26
C SER A 366 -14.63 7.12 -12.49
N ASN A 367 -15.45 6.38 -11.74
CA ASN A 367 -15.65 4.95 -11.92
C ASN A 367 -16.14 4.57 -13.34
N GLN A 368 -16.92 5.44 -14.00
CA GLN A 368 -17.35 5.22 -15.39
C GLN A 368 -16.25 5.47 -16.41
N TYR A 369 -15.33 6.38 -16.12
CA TYR A 369 -14.18 6.67 -16.97
C TYR A 369 -13.07 5.61 -16.80
N LEU A 370 -12.93 5.01 -15.61
CA LEU A 370 -12.03 3.88 -15.37
C LEU A 370 -12.30 2.69 -16.29
N ASN A 371 -13.57 2.41 -16.61
CA ASN A 371 -13.92 1.36 -17.58
C ASN A 371 -13.27 1.58 -18.96
N ARG A 372 -13.16 2.84 -19.41
CA ARG A 372 -12.51 3.17 -20.69
C ARG A 372 -11.02 2.89 -20.69
N TRP A 373 -10.42 2.83 -19.49
CA TRP A 373 -9.02 2.52 -19.30
C TRP A 373 -8.77 1.02 -19.10
N LEU A 374 -9.75 0.13 -19.19
CA LEU A 374 -9.47 -1.30 -19.13
C LEU A 374 -8.69 -1.77 -20.38
N SER A 375 -7.68 -2.61 -20.17
CA SER A 375 -7.02 -3.34 -21.25
C SER A 375 -8.03 -4.28 -21.92
N LYS A 376 -7.98 -4.35 -23.25
CA LYS A 376 -8.78 -5.29 -24.05
C LYS A 376 -8.44 -6.75 -23.75
N SER A 377 -7.23 -7.02 -23.24
CA SER A 377 -6.77 -8.35 -22.83
C SER A 377 -7.37 -8.79 -21.49
N GLY A 378 -8.00 -7.89 -20.73
CA GLY A 378 -8.65 -8.20 -19.45
C GLY A 378 -7.69 -8.35 -18.26
N ASN A 379 -6.43 -7.95 -18.43
CA ASN A 379 -5.39 -7.99 -17.40
C ASN A 379 -5.26 -6.60 -16.77
N ASN A 380 -6.14 -6.32 -15.81
CA ASN A 380 -6.23 -5.02 -15.14
C ASN A 380 -6.01 -5.21 -13.64
N TYR A 381 -5.11 -4.44 -13.05
CA TYR A 381 -4.72 -4.57 -11.65
C TYR A 381 -4.68 -3.25 -10.91
N TRP A 382 -4.89 -3.29 -9.60
CA TRP A 382 -4.78 -2.12 -8.73
C TRP A 382 -3.81 -2.43 -7.58
N LEU A 383 -2.72 -1.67 -7.46
CA LEU A 383 -1.69 -1.80 -6.45
C LEU A 383 -1.81 -0.63 -5.45
N SER A 384 -1.89 -0.92 -4.15
CA SER A 384 -2.08 0.12 -3.12
C SER A 384 -1.34 -0.19 -1.81
N GLY A 385 -1.05 0.84 -0.99
CA GLY A 385 -0.23 0.75 0.22
C GLY A 385 -0.91 1.07 1.57
N HIS A 386 -2.04 1.78 1.59
CA HIS A 386 -2.55 2.43 2.80
C HIS A 386 -3.05 1.52 3.96
N THR A 387 -2.96 2.08 5.18
CA THR A 387 -2.87 1.47 6.52
C THR A 387 -4.15 0.92 7.19
N HIS A 388 -5.37 1.14 6.67
CA HIS A 388 -6.58 0.61 7.32
C HIS A 388 -6.69 -0.94 7.30
N ARG A 389 -5.86 -1.63 6.51
CA ARG A 389 -5.82 -3.09 6.43
C ARG A 389 -4.57 -3.63 7.11
N GLN A 390 -4.74 -4.38 8.20
CA GLN A 390 -3.65 -4.95 9.00
C GLN A 390 -2.92 -6.12 8.31
N VAL A 391 -3.49 -6.64 7.22
CA VAL A 391 -2.97 -7.78 6.47
C VAL A 391 -3.20 -7.51 4.98
N MET A 392 -2.26 -7.95 4.15
CA MET A 392 -2.44 -7.97 2.70
C MET A 392 -3.77 -8.61 2.30
N THR A 393 -4.41 -8.09 1.25
CA THR A 393 -5.66 -8.66 0.73
C THR A 393 -5.43 -10.13 0.34
N LYS A 394 -6.27 -11.06 0.83
CA LYS A 394 -6.11 -12.48 0.45
C LYS A 394 -6.36 -12.68 -1.05
N PRO A 395 -5.76 -13.71 -1.66
CA PRO A 395 -6.05 -14.10 -3.04
C PRO A 395 -7.56 -14.19 -3.28
N HIS A 396 -8.04 -13.54 -4.34
CA HIS A 396 -9.45 -13.50 -4.76
C HIS A 396 -10.40 -12.59 -3.96
N GLN A 397 -9.94 -11.81 -2.97
CA GLN A 397 -10.78 -10.86 -2.21
C GLN A 397 -10.78 -9.40 -2.75
N GLY A 398 -10.31 -9.15 -3.97
CA GLY A 398 -9.94 -7.80 -4.44
C GLY A 398 -10.48 -7.36 -5.81
N LYS A 399 -11.63 -7.85 -6.28
CA LYS A 399 -12.16 -7.39 -7.57
C LYS A 399 -12.91 -6.06 -7.47
N VAL A 400 -12.38 -5.06 -8.14
CA VAL A 400 -12.90 -3.70 -8.14
C VAL A 400 -13.64 -3.49 -9.45
N HIS A 401 -14.97 -3.66 -9.43
CA HIS A 401 -15.79 -3.41 -10.60
C HIS A 401 -15.82 -1.92 -10.93
N VAL A 402 -15.70 -1.61 -12.22
CA VAL A 402 -15.71 -0.25 -12.76
C VAL A 402 -16.74 -0.12 -13.86
N GLY A 403 -17.25 1.09 -14.09
CA GLY A 403 -18.34 1.32 -15.03
C GLY A 403 -19.74 1.29 -14.41
N GLY A 404 -20.74 1.14 -15.27
CA GLY A 404 -22.13 1.05 -14.87
C GLY A 404 -22.66 -0.38 -14.79
N ILE A 405 -23.99 -0.51 -14.78
CA ILE A 405 -24.67 -1.80 -14.64
C ILE A 405 -24.39 -2.77 -15.80
N LEU A 406 -24.12 -2.24 -17.01
CA LEU A 406 -23.80 -3.06 -18.18
C LEU A 406 -22.39 -3.64 -18.05
N GLU A 407 -21.46 -2.85 -17.54
CA GLU A 407 -20.06 -3.21 -17.33
C GLU A 407 -19.90 -4.28 -16.23
N LEU A 408 -20.75 -4.24 -15.19
CA LEU A 408 -20.87 -5.30 -14.19
C LEU A 408 -21.19 -6.67 -14.82
N LEU A 409 -22.02 -6.71 -15.88
CA LEU A 409 -22.35 -7.96 -16.59
C LEU A 409 -21.18 -8.49 -17.43
N THR A 410 -20.19 -7.64 -17.72
CA THR A 410 -19.00 -7.99 -18.51
C THR A 410 -17.75 -8.24 -17.67
N ASP A 411 -17.85 -8.25 -16.33
CA ASP A 411 -16.72 -8.39 -15.38
C ASP A 411 -15.64 -7.31 -15.56
N ALA A 412 -16.06 -6.10 -15.95
CA ALA A 412 -15.21 -4.92 -16.12
C ALA A 412 -14.61 -4.52 -14.76
N SER A 413 -13.42 -5.00 -14.47
CA SER A 413 -12.86 -4.91 -13.13
C SER A 413 -11.33 -4.83 -13.11
N PHE A 414 -10.80 -4.29 -12.02
CA PHE A 414 -9.40 -4.40 -11.63
C PHE A 414 -9.24 -5.45 -10.54
N ARG A 415 -8.19 -6.27 -10.62
CA ARG A 415 -7.79 -7.16 -9.53
C ARG A 415 -6.85 -6.40 -8.59
N SER A 416 -7.25 -6.22 -7.34
CA SER A 416 -6.53 -5.39 -6.39
C SER A 416 -5.58 -6.17 -5.49
N VAL A 417 -4.46 -5.53 -5.17
CA VAL A 417 -3.47 -5.91 -4.17
C VAL A 417 -3.27 -4.69 -3.28
N ASN A 418 -3.63 -4.81 -2.01
CA ASN A 418 -3.18 -3.88 -0.99
C ASN A 418 -2.02 -4.53 -0.26
N ILE A 419 -0.87 -3.86 -0.24
CA ILE A 419 0.31 -4.32 0.49
C ILE A 419 0.20 -3.97 1.98
N GLY A 420 -0.61 -2.97 2.35
CA GLY A 420 -0.71 -2.47 3.71
C GLY A 420 0.57 -1.74 4.15
N SER A 421 0.59 -1.31 5.41
CA SER A 421 1.72 -0.55 5.95
C SER A 421 3.01 -1.36 5.92
N THR A 422 4.03 -0.85 5.22
CA THR A 422 5.30 -1.57 5.07
C THR A 422 6.32 -1.25 6.17
N THR A 423 6.00 -0.36 7.13
CA THR A 423 6.91 -0.03 8.24
C THR A 423 6.31 -0.02 9.64
N ASP A 424 5.02 -0.32 9.82
CA ASP A 424 4.41 -0.36 11.16
C ASP A 424 4.77 -1.66 11.92
N TYR A 425 3.93 -2.68 11.83
CA TYR A 425 3.96 -3.80 12.79
C TYR A 425 4.64 -5.04 12.26
N ARG A 426 4.61 -5.23 10.94
CA ARG A 426 5.26 -6.30 10.21
C ARG A 426 5.88 -5.68 8.97
N ALA A 427 7.04 -5.05 9.15
CA ALA A 427 7.73 -4.41 8.04
C ALA A 427 8.02 -5.45 6.95
N HIS A 428 7.64 -5.16 5.72
CA HIS A 428 7.71 -6.10 4.60
C HIS A 428 7.74 -5.33 3.28
N VAL A 429 8.20 -5.96 2.20
CA VAL A 429 8.08 -5.44 0.85
C VAL A 429 7.34 -6.44 -0.02
N VAL A 430 6.78 -5.99 -1.15
CA VAL A 430 6.05 -6.88 -2.06
C VAL A 430 6.66 -6.86 -3.45
N ILE A 431 6.77 -8.03 -4.07
CA ILE A 431 7.13 -8.16 -5.48
C ILE A 431 5.93 -8.71 -6.23
N VAL A 432 5.43 -7.95 -7.20
CA VAL A 432 4.41 -8.39 -8.16
C VAL A 432 5.10 -8.82 -9.45
N GLU A 433 4.87 -10.05 -9.87
CA GLU A 433 5.56 -10.67 -11.01
C GLU A 433 4.67 -11.73 -11.70
N GLU A 434 5.20 -12.38 -12.73
CA GLU A 434 4.50 -13.49 -13.38
C GLU A 434 4.12 -14.58 -12.37
N TYR A 435 2.88 -15.08 -12.44
CA TYR A 435 2.45 -16.18 -11.59
C TYR A 435 3.19 -17.47 -11.92
N VAL A 436 3.93 -18.01 -10.94
CA VAL A 436 4.57 -19.32 -11.03
C VAL A 436 4.14 -20.15 -9.83
N LYS A 437 3.44 -21.26 -10.10
CA LYS A 437 2.94 -22.16 -9.06
C LYS A 437 4.08 -22.66 -8.18
N GLY A 438 3.97 -22.42 -6.88
CA GLY A 438 4.97 -22.82 -5.88
C GLY A 438 6.06 -21.78 -5.63
N LYS A 439 6.15 -20.73 -6.46
CA LYS A 439 7.04 -19.58 -6.26
C LYS A 439 6.32 -18.45 -5.51
N ASN A 440 5.14 -18.07 -5.99
CA ASN A 440 4.43 -16.89 -5.53
C ASN A 440 2.94 -17.15 -5.31
N ILE A 441 2.30 -16.22 -4.60
CA ILE A 441 0.88 -16.26 -4.30
C ILE A 441 0.11 -15.79 -5.53
N ARG A 442 -0.90 -16.56 -5.91
CA ARG A 442 -1.67 -16.34 -7.14
C ARG A 442 -2.61 -15.13 -7.01
N ILE A 443 -2.54 -14.16 -7.94
CA ILE A 443 -3.65 -13.22 -8.19
C ILE A 443 -4.57 -13.82 -9.24
N ASP A 444 -4.01 -14.19 -10.39
CA ASP A 444 -4.69 -14.92 -11.45
C ASP A 444 -3.75 -15.88 -12.21
N LYS A 445 -4.04 -16.21 -13.47
CA LYS A 445 -3.19 -17.12 -14.26
C LYS A 445 -1.92 -16.47 -14.81
N HIS A 446 -1.84 -15.13 -14.80
CA HIS A 446 -0.76 -14.34 -15.37
C HIS A 446 0.09 -13.67 -14.28
N VAL A 447 -0.53 -13.22 -13.19
CA VAL A 447 0.16 -12.41 -12.16
C VAL A 447 0.05 -13.06 -10.79
N GLY A 448 1.17 -13.04 -10.06
CA GLY A 448 1.30 -13.41 -8.66
C GLY A 448 2.09 -12.37 -7.88
N PHE A 449 2.13 -12.54 -6.56
CA PHE A 449 2.93 -11.68 -5.69
C PHE A 449 3.66 -12.47 -4.60
N ARG A 450 4.74 -11.90 -4.09
CA ARG A 450 5.47 -12.38 -2.91
C ARG A 450 5.55 -11.27 -1.88
N GLU A 451 5.22 -11.60 -0.64
CA GLU A 451 5.50 -10.76 0.52
C GLU A 451 6.87 -11.17 1.07
N ILE A 452 7.79 -10.22 1.19
CA ILE A 452 9.14 -10.45 1.71
C ILE A 452 9.25 -9.69 3.02
N PRO A 453 9.32 -10.37 4.17
CA PRO A 453 9.48 -9.68 5.43
C PRO A 453 10.84 -8.98 5.51
N VAL A 454 10.84 -7.77 6.05
CA VAL A 454 12.08 -7.00 6.27
C VAL A 454 12.92 -7.69 7.34
N PHE A 455 12.29 -8.25 8.38
CA PHE A 455 12.93 -9.18 9.32
C PHE A 455 12.52 -10.62 9.01
N ASP A 456 13.45 -11.47 8.58
CA ASP A 456 13.19 -12.86 8.15
C ASP A 456 13.03 -13.86 9.32
N PHE A 457 12.53 -13.38 10.46
CA PHE A 457 12.28 -14.15 11.68
C PHE A 457 13.35 -15.20 12.01
N ASN A 458 14.57 -14.74 12.30
CA ASN A 458 15.63 -15.62 12.78
C ASN A 458 15.53 -15.77 14.31
N GLU A 459 15.13 -16.96 14.79
CA GLU A 459 14.93 -17.23 16.22
C GLU A 459 16.20 -16.98 17.05
N ARG A 460 17.38 -17.22 16.46
CA ARG A 460 18.66 -17.06 17.16
C ARG A 460 18.92 -15.59 17.47
N ILE A 461 18.86 -14.71 16.47
CA ILE A 461 19.09 -13.28 16.69
C ILE A 461 18.01 -12.68 17.60
N LEU A 462 16.74 -13.07 17.43
CA LEU A 462 15.67 -12.58 18.29
C LEU A 462 15.93 -12.91 19.77
N LYS A 463 16.40 -14.13 20.04
CA LYS A 463 16.78 -14.56 21.39
C LYS A 463 17.99 -13.80 21.92
N ASP A 464 19.02 -13.64 21.10
CA ASP A 464 20.26 -12.96 21.49
C ASP A 464 20.00 -11.46 21.75
N ILE A 465 19.23 -10.78 20.90
CA ILE A 465 18.81 -9.38 21.12
C ILE A 465 17.97 -9.26 22.38
N SER A 466 17.01 -10.15 22.62
CA SER A 466 16.21 -10.10 23.85
C SER A 466 17.08 -10.24 25.11
N ALA A 467 18.05 -11.15 25.09
CA ALA A 467 19.03 -11.29 26.17
C ALA A 467 19.92 -10.05 26.31
N GLY A 468 20.37 -9.48 25.19
CA GLY A 468 21.15 -8.25 25.13
C GLY A 468 20.39 -7.06 25.72
N ILE A 469 19.09 -6.91 25.42
CA ILE A 469 18.23 -5.86 25.98
C ILE A 469 18.15 -5.99 27.50
N SER A 470 17.96 -7.21 28.02
CA SER A 470 17.94 -7.46 29.46
C SER A 470 19.27 -7.10 30.12
N GLU A 471 20.39 -7.51 29.53
CA GLU A 471 21.72 -7.19 30.07
C GLU A 471 22.03 -5.69 30.01
N PHE A 472 21.69 -5.03 28.90
CA PHE A 472 21.84 -3.59 28.76
C PHE A 472 21.01 -2.84 29.81
N GLY A 473 19.76 -3.28 30.02
CA GLY A 473 18.88 -2.75 31.06
C GLY A 473 19.45 -2.92 32.47
N GLU A 474 20.02 -4.08 32.78
CA GLU A 474 20.71 -4.35 34.05
C GLU A 474 21.91 -3.43 34.25
N ASN A 475 22.78 -3.32 33.25
CA ASN A 475 23.97 -2.48 33.30
C ASN A 475 23.63 -1.00 33.53
N LYS A 476 22.60 -0.49 32.83
CA LYS A 476 22.11 0.88 33.02
C LYS A 476 21.50 1.08 34.40
N ARG A 477 20.67 0.13 34.85
CA ARG A 477 20.04 0.19 36.18
C ARG A 477 21.06 0.20 37.32
N CYS A 478 22.15 -0.56 37.21
CA CYS A 478 23.19 -0.63 38.24
C CYS A 478 24.18 0.54 38.19
N SER A 479 24.16 1.37 37.15
CA SER A 479 25.04 2.54 37.01
C SER A 479 24.55 3.70 37.89
N GLU A 480 25.35 4.11 38.88
CA GLU A 480 25.04 5.28 39.72
C GLU A 480 24.85 6.56 38.89
N ASP A 481 25.67 6.75 37.85
CA ASP A 481 25.55 7.89 36.93
C ASP A 481 24.19 7.87 36.23
N PHE A 482 23.74 6.72 35.73
CA PHE A 482 22.42 6.59 35.11
C PHE A 482 21.30 6.86 36.11
N GLN A 483 21.35 6.28 37.31
CA GLN A 483 20.33 6.49 38.34
C GLN A 483 20.14 7.96 38.72
N ASN A 484 21.22 8.74 38.66
CA ASN A 484 21.21 10.16 39.02
C ASN A 484 20.88 11.09 37.83
N SER A 485 21.04 10.63 36.59
CA SER A 485 20.95 11.48 35.39
C SER A 485 19.80 11.15 34.46
N ASP A 486 19.33 9.89 34.41
CA ASP A 486 18.26 9.49 33.52
C ASP A 486 16.90 9.99 34.03
N PRO A 487 16.14 10.72 33.19
CA PRO A 487 14.87 11.29 33.60
C PRO A 487 13.75 10.24 33.79
N ASN A 488 13.91 9.00 33.31
CA ASN A 488 12.92 7.93 33.42
C ASN A 488 13.16 6.98 34.61
N PHE A 489 14.34 6.99 35.22
CA PHE A 489 14.77 5.93 36.15
C PHE A 489 13.77 5.69 37.28
N HIS A 490 13.28 6.74 37.94
CA HIS A 490 12.36 6.61 39.08
C HIS A 490 11.00 5.99 38.72
N GLU A 491 10.53 6.18 37.49
CA GLU A 491 9.26 5.62 36.99
C GLU A 491 9.42 4.17 36.51
N LEU A 492 10.64 3.78 36.11
CA LEU A 492 10.92 2.47 35.51
C LEU A 492 11.64 1.48 36.45
N LYS A 493 12.20 1.95 37.58
CA LYS A 493 13.10 1.17 38.46
C LYS A 493 12.54 -0.17 38.95
N ASP A 494 11.22 -0.28 39.11
CA ASP A 494 10.56 -1.47 39.68
C ASP A 494 10.26 -2.54 38.61
N MET A 495 10.52 -2.27 37.33
CA MET A 495 10.41 -3.26 36.25
C MET A 495 11.45 -4.37 36.37
N ASN A 496 11.27 -5.51 35.71
CA ASN A 496 12.38 -6.45 35.55
C ASN A 496 13.42 -5.89 34.54
N ASN A 497 14.61 -6.52 34.45
CA ASN A 497 15.71 -5.99 33.62
C ASN A 497 15.36 -5.90 32.13
N GLU A 498 14.63 -6.88 31.60
CA GLU A 498 14.15 -6.90 30.21
C GLU A 498 13.14 -5.78 29.95
N GLN A 499 12.09 -5.67 30.77
CA GLN A 499 11.08 -4.61 30.67
C GLN A 499 11.68 -3.22 30.81
N PHE A 500 12.67 -3.08 31.69
CA PHE A 500 13.43 -1.84 31.85
C PHE A 500 14.23 -1.53 30.59
N GLY A 501 15.01 -2.49 30.08
CA GLY A 501 15.76 -2.38 28.83
C GLY A 501 14.87 -1.94 27.66
N ILE A 502 13.75 -2.65 27.44
CA ILE A 502 12.75 -2.32 26.41
C ILE A 502 12.24 -0.89 26.57
N SER A 503 11.95 -0.46 27.80
CA SER A 503 11.39 0.87 28.06
C SER A 503 12.42 1.99 27.87
N ILE A 504 13.65 1.81 28.34
CA ILE A 504 14.69 2.85 28.24
C ILE A 504 15.19 3.02 26.80
N ILE A 505 15.12 2.00 25.95
CA ILE A 505 15.48 2.14 24.53
C ILE A 505 14.24 2.42 23.64
N GLY A 506 13.06 2.64 24.25
CA GLY A 506 11.87 3.12 23.55
C GLY A 506 11.17 2.11 22.64
N LEU A 507 11.19 0.82 22.98
CA LEU A 507 10.59 -0.27 22.19
C LEU A 507 9.14 -0.62 22.56
N ASN A 508 8.50 0.10 23.49
CA ASN A 508 7.14 -0.23 23.96
C ASN A 508 6.29 1.01 24.18
N LYS A 509 5.05 0.83 24.64
CA LYS A 509 4.06 1.89 24.87
C LYS A 509 4.30 2.80 26.09
N GLN A 510 5.46 2.76 26.75
CA GLN A 510 5.68 3.65 27.92
C GLN A 510 5.63 5.14 27.54
N TYR A 511 5.95 5.47 26.29
CA TYR A 511 5.86 6.85 25.79
C TYR A 511 4.43 7.42 25.73
N GLN A 512 3.40 6.57 25.84
CA GLN A 512 2.00 6.98 25.86
C GLN A 512 1.51 7.36 27.28
N LYS A 513 2.37 7.30 28.30
CA LYS A 513 2.00 7.62 29.68
C LYS A 513 2.03 9.14 29.91
N ASN A 514 1.11 9.64 30.74
CA ASN A 514 0.97 11.08 31.04
C ASN A 514 2.23 11.74 31.64
N TYR A 515 3.13 10.95 32.24
CA TYR A 515 4.40 11.45 32.78
C TYR A 515 5.51 11.52 31.72
N TRP A 516 5.29 11.01 30.50
CA TRP A 516 6.30 10.95 29.46
C TRP A 516 6.53 12.32 28.83
N LEU A 517 7.77 12.78 28.86
CA LEU A 517 8.15 14.11 28.39
C LEU A 517 9.10 14.00 27.19
N LYS A 518 9.24 15.09 26.44
CA LYS A 518 10.19 15.22 25.32
C LYS A 518 11.60 14.68 25.65
N LYS A 519 12.14 15.07 26.79
CA LYS A 519 13.46 14.63 27.28
C LYS A 519 13.58 13.11 27.45
N HIS A 520 12.47 12.41 27.70
CA HIS A 520 12.45 10.94 27.84
C HIS A 520 12.61 10.26 26.49
N THR A 521 11.95 10.78 25.45
CA THR A 521 12.13 10.33 24.06
C THR A 521 13.58 10.56 23.60
N GLU A 522 14.15 11.73 23.87
CA GLU A 522 15.54 12.06 23.51
C GLU A 522 16.57 11.14 24.18
N ALA A 523 16.38 10.85 25.46
CA ALA A 523 17.20 9.86 26.17
C ALA A 523 17.03 8.47 25.54
N SER A 524 15.80 8.06 25.24
CA SER A 524 15.52 6.72 24.70
C SER A 524 16.16 6.48 23.34
N VAL A 525 16.11 7.46 22.45
CA VAL A 525 16.78 7.41 21.14
C VAL A 525 18.31 7.32 21.31
N THR A 526 18.87 8.07 22.24
CA THR A 526 20.31 8.00 22.55
C THR A 526 20.70 6.60 23.04
N TYR A 527 19.93 6.03 23.96
CA TYR A 527 20.18 4.68 24.46
C TYR A 527 19.93 3.58 23.42
N LEU A 528 19.02 3.79 22.47
CA LEU A 528 18.85 2.89 21.34
C LEU A 528 20.11 2.84 20.47
N SER A 529 20.67 4.00 20.10
CA SER A 529 21.92 4.05 19.34
C SER A 529 23.08 3.39 20.10
N GLU A 530 23.22 3.69 21.39
CA GLU A 530 24.22 3.04 22.25
C GLU A 530 24.02 1.53 22.32
N PHE A 531 22.78 1.06 22.40
CA PHE A 531 22.45 -0.36 22.42
C PHE A 531 22.87 -1.04 21.11
N ILE A 532 22.55 -0.46 19.96
CA ILE A 532 22.90 -1.03 18.65
C ILE A 532 24.42 -1.19 18.52
N ASP A 533 25.17 -0.14 18.88
CA ASP A 533 26.64 -0.17 18.80
C ASP A 533 27.25 -1.16 19.80
N TRP A 534 26.76 -1.16 21.05
CA TRP A 534 27.19 -2.11 22.08
C TRP A 534 26.89 -3.56 21.70
N PHE A 535 25.67 -3.84 21.23
CA PHE A 535 25.23 -5.17 20.84
C PHE A 535 26.01 -5.67 19.62
N GLY A 536 26.16 -4.85 18.58
CA GLY A 536 26.95 -5.19 17.40
C GLY A 536 28.43 -5.44 17.72
N GLY A 537 29.01 -4.69 18.66
CA GLY A 537 30.37 -4.96 19.15
C GLY A 537 30.52 -6.29 19.90
N LYS A 538 29.45 -6.74 20.58
CA LYS A 538 29.41 -8.01 21.32
C LYS A 538 29.06 -9.21 20.45
N HIS A 539 28.26 -9.00 19.41
CA HIS A 539 27.78 -10.01 18.48
C HIS A 539 28.18 -9.65 17.03
N PRO A 540 29.47 -9.74 16.68
CA PRO A 540 29.96 -9.37 15.35
C PRO A 540 29.46 -10.31 14.23
N GLU A 541 28.79 -11.42 14.57
CA GLU A 541 28.13 -12.30 13.60
C GLU A 541 26.84 -11.73 13.02
N TYR A 542 26.24 -10.71 13.65
CA TYR A 542 25.05 -10.02 13.15
C TYR A 542 25.48 -8.70 12.53
N ASP A 543 25.03 -8.45 11.31
CA ASP A 543 25.22 -7.13 10.73
C ASP A 543 24.24 -6.12 11.36
N ARG A 544 24.44 -4.84 11.06
CA ARG A 544 23.60 -3.77 11.59
C ARG A 544 22.16 -3.89 11.09
N ALA A 545 21.95 -4.36 9.86
CA ALA A 545 20.62 -4.48 9.27
C ALA A 545 19.79 -5.54 10.01
N ASP A 546 20.39 -6.68 10.35
CA ASP A 546 19.77 -7.73 11.15
C ASP A 546 19.32 -7.20 12.52
N VAL A 547 20.18 -6.42 13.18
CA VAL A 547 19.88 -5.84 14.50
C VAL A 547 18.74 -4.82 14.41
N VAL A 548 18.80 -3.90 13.45
CA VAL A 548 17.82 -2.83 13.27
C VAL A 548 16.45 -3.39 12.89
N THR A 549 16.40 -4.35 11.97
CA THR A 549 15.14 -4.98 11.55
C THR A 549 14.52 -5.81 12.67
N CYS A 550 15.33 -6.50 13.48
CA CYS A 550 14.83 -7.20 14.66
C CYS A 550 14.29 -6.24 15.73
N LEU A 551 14.95 -5.10 15.97
CA LEU A 551 14.47 -4.07 16.91
C LEU A 551 13.17 -3.43 16.42
N ALA A 552 13.07 -3.10 15.14
CA ALA A 552 11.84 -2.61 14.52
C ALA A 552 10.70 -3.62 14.66
N PHE A 553 10.98 -4.91 14.45
CA PHE A 553 10.03 -6.00 14.66
C PHE A 553 9.56 -6.10 16.12
N ILE A 554 10.48 -6.05 17.09
CA ILE A 554 10.13 -6.05 18.53
C ILE A 554 9.28 -4.83 18.90
N ALA A 555 9.61 -3.64 18.37
CA ALA A 555 8.85 -2.42 18.59
C ALA A 555 7.41 -2.54 18.07
N GLY A 556 7.26 -3.00 16.82
CA GLY A 556 5.96 -3.28 16.21
C GLY A 556 5.14 -4.28 17.03
N ALA A 557 5.79 -5.34 17.53
CA ALA A 557 5.13 -6.36 18.35
C ALA A 557 4.57 -5.81 19.66
N ASN A 558 5.39 -5.05 20.39
CA ASN A 558 4.99 -4.43 21.64
C ASN A 558 3.87 -3.39 21.43
N GLU A 559 3.86 -2.69 20.29
CA GLU A 559 2.77 -1.77 19.96
C GLU A 559 1.44 -2.51 19.67
N LYS A 560 1.46 -3.76 19.20
CA LYS A 560 0.22 -4.56 19.11
C LYS A 560 -0.21 -5.19 20.43
N GLY A 561 0.67 -5.25 21.43
CA GLY A 561 0.45 -6.03 22.63
C GLY A 561 0.55 -7.54 22.39
N GLU A 562 1.18 -7.93 21.29
CA GLU A 562 1.48 -9.31 20.91
C GLU A 562 2.89 -9.68 21.40
N LYS A 563 3.13 -10.95 21.71
CA LYS A 563 4.51 -11.39 21.97
C LYS A 563 5.27 -11.45 20.65
N PRO A 564 6.56 -11.08 20.58
CA PRO A 564 7.34 -11.17 19.33
C PRO A 564 7.36 -12.56 18.68
N ARG A 565 7.01 -13.64 19.38
CA ARG A 565 6.90 -15.00 18.82
C ARG A 565 5.54 -15.33 18.20
N GLU A 566 4.56 -14.44 18.32
CA GLU A 566 3.16 -14.66 17.95
C GLU A 566 2.74 -13.80 16.73
N ILE A 567 3.69 -13.08 16.11
CA ILE A 567 3.55 -12.28 14.88
C ILE A 567 4.27 -12.99 13.74
#